data_AF-A0A934XKQ1-F1
#
_entry.id   AF-A0A934XKQ1-F1
#
_cell.length_a   1.000
_cell.length_b   1.000
_cell.length_c   1.000
_cell.angle_alpha   90.00
_cell.angle_beta   90.00
_cell.angle_gamma   90.00
#
_symmetry.space_group_name_H-M   'P 1'
#
loop_
_entity.id
_entity.type
_entity.pdbx_description
1 polymer ?
#
loop_
_entity_poly.entity_id
_entity_poly.type
_entity_poly.pdbx_seq_one_letter_code
_entity_poly.pdbx_strand_id
1 'polypeptide(L)'
;MSDQVNRLKAMAIFAWKVRQGGEWDPKPKLVAEFRGSKISPYWAALGEVEYYYDVWGNIEYGYLGTASAFSGDALLEGAGAEQIGSSLGYTVKERSLEYLPRRTSGVQGWRAFDDPADQIGIQIGIDLWNTYNLTLTPMDIIDAIERTPGLAIR
;
A
#
# COMPACT_ATOMS: atom_id res chain seq x y z
N MET A 1 -27.39 3.65 -14.54
CA MET A 1 -27.17 4.65 -13.46
C MET A 1 -26.88 4.01 -12.10
N SER A 2 -27.57 2.92 -11.70
CA SER A 2 -27.31 2.19 -10.43
C SER A 2 -25.86 1.71 -10.27
N ASP A 3 -25.27 1.14 -11.32
CA ASP A 3 -23.96 0.48 -11.22
C ASP A 3 -22.79 1.46 -11.11
N GLN A 4 -22.94 2.65 -11.68
CA GLN A 4 -21.95 3.73 -11.53
C GLN A 4 -21.99 4.30 -10.11
N VAL A 5 -23.20 4.51 -9.57
CA VAL A 5 -23.38 4.97 -8.17
C VAL A 5 -22.85 3.94 -7.18
N ASN A 6 -23.07 2.64 -7.43
CA ASN A 6 -22.55 1.57 -6.58
C ASN A 6 -21.01 1.49 -6.63
N ARG A 7 -20.40 1.66 -7.81
CA ARG A 7 -18.94 1.72 -7.96
C ARG A 7 -18.32 2.92 -7.26
N LEU A 8 -18.92 4.11 -7.39
CA LEU A 8 -18.46 5.31 -6.68
C LEU A 8 -18.54 5.13 -5.16
N LYS A 9 -19.62 4.53 -4.66
CA LYS A 9 -19.76 4.21 -3.22
C LYS A 9 -18.72 3.20 -2.77
N ALA A 10 -18.50 2.13 -3.53
CA ALA A 10 -17.48 1.14 -3.22
C ALA A 10 -16.08 1.80 -3.16
N MET A 11 -15.77 2.67 -4.11
CA MET A 11 -14.50 3.40 -4.14
C MET A 11 -14.34 4.35 -2.95
N ALA A 12 -15.41 5.06 -2.56
CA ALA A 12 -15.39 5.93 -1.39
C ALA A 12 -15.23 5.14 -0.07
N ILE A 13 -15.93 4.01 0.06
CA ILE A 13 -15.80 3.12 1.23
C ILE A 13 -14.38 2.54 1.29
N PHE A 14 -13.87 2.03 0.17
CA PHE A 14 -12.53 1.48 0.08
C PHE A 14 -11.47 2.53 0.45
N ALA A 15 -11.50 3.71 -0.18
CA ALA A 15 -10.60 4.81 0.14
C ALA A 15 -10.66 5.21 1.62
N TRP A 16 -11.86 5.23 2.23
CA TRP A 16 -12.00 5.51 3.65
C TRP A 16 -11.41 4.42 4.56
N LYS A 17 -11.53 3.15 4.17
CA LYS A 17 -11.01 2.01 4.94
C LYS A 17 -9.47 1.98 4.93
N VAL A 18 -8.87 2.24 3.76
CA VAL A 18 -7.42 2.05 3.51
C VAL A 18 -6.56 3.30 3.69
N ARG A 19 -7.16 4.50 3.84
CA ARG A 19 -6.40 5.73 4.11
C ARG A 19 -5.47 5.58 5.30
N GLN A 20 -4.44 6.42 5.41
CA GLN A 20 -3.58 6.46 6.59
C GLN A 20 -4.39 6.58 7.89
N GLY A 21 -4.10 5.68 8.85
CA GLY A 21 -4.82 5.56 10.11
C GLY A 21 -6.26 5.03 9.99
N GLY A 22 -6.64 4.51 8.82
CA GLY A 22 -7.92 3.88 8.54
C GLY A 22 -8.07 2.52 9.23
N GLU A 23 -9.26 1.94 9.13
CA GLU A 23 -9.55 0.64 9.76
C GLU A 23 -8.70 -0.49 9.19
N TRP A 24 -8.39 -0.42 7.90
CA TRP A 24 -7.57 -1.37 7.17
C TRP A 24 -6.11 -0.92 7.04
N ASP A 25 -5.70 0.11 7.78
CA ASP A 25 -4.27 0.42 7.95
C ASP A 25 -3.74 -0.39 9.16
N PRO A 26 -2.93 -1.45 8.93
CA PRO A 26 -2.42 -2.27 10.02
C PRO A 26 -1.30 -1.58 10.81
N LYS A 27 -0.66 -0.55 10.26
CA LYS A 27 0.59 0.03 10.80
C LYS A 27 0.41 0.58 12.22
N PRO A 28 -0.64 1.38 12.55
CA PRO A 28 -0.84 1.86 13.91
C PRO A 28 -1.09 0.74 14.91
N LYS A 29 -1.72 -0.36 14.47
CA LYS A 29 -2.02 -1.53 15.33
C LYS A 29 -0.75 -2.29 15.65
N LEU A 30 0.09 -2.58 14.64
CA LEU A 30 1.40 -3.21 14.83
C LEU A 30 2.30 -2.38 15.76
N VAL A 31 2.35 -1.06 15.53
CA VAL A 31 3.09 -0.15 16.41
C VAL A 31 2.55 -0.17 17.82
N ALA A 32 1.24 -0.18 18.03
CA ALA A 32 0.65 -0.22 19.37
C ALA A 32 0.92 -1.56 20.08
N GLU A 33 0.80 -2.67 19.36
CA GLU A 33 0.94 -4.03 19.89
C GLU A 33 2.38 -4.36 20.28
N PHE A 34 3.36 -4.02 19.43
CA PHE A 34 4.75 -4.39 19.64
C PHE A 34 5.62 -3.29 20.26
N ARG A 35 5.04 -2.13 20.62
CA ARG A 35 5.77 -1.03 21.28
C ARG A 35 6.41 -1.51 22.59
N GLY A 36 7.72 -1.35 22.70
CA GLY A 36 8.49 -1.74 23.89
C GLY A 36 8.71 -3.26 24.02
N SER A 37 8.27 -4.04 23.03
CA SER A 37 8.58 -5.46 22.94
C SER A 37 9.98 -5.69 22.34
N LYS A 38 10.47 -6.93 22.38
CA LYS A 38 11.69 -7.34 21.66
C LYS A 38 11.46 -7.57 20.17
N ILE A 39 10.20 -7.59 19.73
CA ILE A 39 9.79 -7.76 18.34
C ILE A 39 9.68 -6.37 17.71
N SER A 40 10.22 -6.21 16.50
CA SER A 40 10.11 -4.95 15.77
C SER A 40 8.67 -4.72 15.33
N PRO A 41 8.05 -3.55 15.61
CA PRO A 41 6.74 -3.20 15.06
C PRO A 41 6.80 -2.82 13.57
N TYR A 42 8.00 -2.61 13.03
CA TYR A 42 8.22 -2.04 11.69
C TYR A 42 8.84 -3.02 10.70
N TRP A 43 9.43 -4.11 11.18
CA TRP A 43 10.25 -5.00 10.39
C TRP A 43 9.86 -6.44 10.66
N ALA A 44 9.54 -7.17 9.60
CA ALA A 44 9.19 -8.59 9.67
C ALA A 44 10.22 -9.41 8.89
N ALA A 45 10.79 -10.42 9.54
CA ALA A 45 11.79 -11.29 8.93
C ALA A 45 11.15 -12.39 8.08
N LEU A 46 11.65 -12.56 6.85
CA LEU A 46 11.48 -13.75 6.02
C LEU A 46 12.87 -14.31 5.70
N GLY A 47 13.24 -15.41 6.36
CA GLY A 47 14.59 -15.96 6.25
C GLY A 47 15.64 -14.99 6.79
N GLU A 48 16.58 -14.60 5.92
CA GLU A 48 17.67 -13.67 6.26
C GLU A 48 17.35 -12.21 5.92
N VAL A 49 16.18 -11.93 5.34
CA VAL A 49 15.79 -10.59 4.89
C VAL A 49 14.67 -10.06 5.77
N GLU A 50 14.76 -8.80 6.20
CA GLU A 50 13.68 -8.13 6.92
C GLU A 50 12.95 -7.13 6.03
N TYR A 51 11.64 -7.26 5.93
CA TYR A 51 10.78 -6.39 5.13
C TYR A 51 10.11 -5.33 5.99
N TYR A 52 10.09 -4.09 5.50
CA TYR A 52 9.41 -3.00 6.18
C TYR A 52 7.88 -3.21 6.15
N TYR A 53 7.20 -2.80 7.22
CA TYR A 53 5.77 -3.06 7.42
C TYR A 53 4.83 -2.50 6.32
N ASP A 54 5.28 -1.52 5.52
CA ASP A 54 4.54 -0.92 4.43
C ASP A 54 4.39 -1.90 3.26
N VAL A 55 5.36 -2.80 3.07
CA VAL A 55 5.31 -3.85 2.05
C VAL A 55 4.01 -4.66 2.16
N TRP A 56 3.66 -5.09 3.37
CA TRP A 56 2.47 -5.91 3.61
C TRP A 56 1.17 -5.13 3.36
N GLY A 57 1.11 -3.88 3.82
CA GLY A 57 -0.05 -3.01 3.61
C GLY A 57 -0.28 -2.70 2.14
N ASN A 58 0.78 -2.50 1.36
CA ASN A 58 0.69 -2.22 -0.07
C ASN A 58 0.27 -3.46 -0.87
N ILE A 59 0.75 -4.65 -0.50
CA ILE A 59 0.28 -5.92 -1.07
C ILE A 59 -1.21 -6.13 -0.76
N GLU A 60 -1.63 -5.89 0.49
CA GLU A 60 -3.04 -5.98 0.89
C GLU A 60 -3.91 -4.99 0.11
N TYR A 61 -3.46 -3.74 -0.05
CA TYR A 61 -4.15 -2.71 -0.84
C TYR A 61 -4.36 -3.15 -2.29
N GLY A 62 -3.31 -3.63 -2.96
CA GLY A 62 -3.39 -4.12 -4.34
C GLY A 62 -4.34 -5.31 -4.48
N TYR A 63 -4.25 -6.26 -3.55
CA TYR A 63 -5.06 -7.48 -3.57
C TYR A 63 -6.54 -7.20 -3.32
N LEU A 64 -6.88 -6.51 -2.22
CA LEU A 64 -8.26 -6.17 -1.86
C LEU A 64 -8.88 -5.18 -2.85
N GLY A 65 -8.08 -4.26 -3.39
CA GLY A 65 -8.51 -3.32 -4.41
C GLY A 65 -8.94 -4.04 -5.69
N THR A 66 -8.12 -4.99 -6.15
CA THR A 66 -8.44 -5.80 -7.34
C THR A 66 -9.61 -6.74 -7.07
N ALA A 67 -9.70 -7.31 -5.87
CA ALA A 67 -10.86 -8.08 -5.41
C ALA A 67 -12.17 -7.28 -5.43
N SER A 68 -12.07 -5.97 -5.19
CA SER A 68 -13.19 -5.02 -5.25
C SER A 68 -13.48 -4.51 -6.67
N ALA A 69 -12.86 -5.12 -7.69
CA ALA A 69 -13.00 -4.79 -9.11
C ALA A 69 -12.47 -3.40 -9.51
N PHE A 70 -11.53 -2.82 -8.76
CA PHE A 70 -10.75 -1.68 -9.23
C PHE A 70 -9.68 -2.14 -10.23
N SER A 71 -9.39 -1.31 -11.23
CA SER A 71 -8.26 -1.59 -12.13
C SER A 71 -6.94 -1.32 -11.43
N GLY A 72 -5.88 -2.02 -11.82
CA GLY A 72 -4.53 -1.77 -11.30
C GLY A 72 -4.08 -0.32 -11.48
N ASP A 73 -4.41 0.30 -12.62
CA ASP A 73 -4.16 1.73 -12.82
C ASP A 73 -4.89 2.61 -11.79
N ALA A 74 -6.17 2.33 -11.50
CA ALA A 74 -6.91 3.12 -10.51
C ALA A 74 -6.30 3.00 -9.11
N LEU A 75 -5.75 1.83 -8.76
CA LEU A 75 -5.07 1.59 -7.49
C LEU A 75 -3.75 2.34 -7.41
N LEU A 76 -2.90 2.24 -8.45
CA LEU A 76 -1.60 2.93 -8.49
C LEU A 76 -1.76 4.46 -8.53
N GLU A 77 -2.71 4.97 -9.32
CA GLU A 77 -3.02 6.40 -9.33
C GLU A 77 -3.61 6.86 -7.98
N GLY A 78 -4.44 6.02 -7.36
CA GLY A 78 -5.04 6.27 -6.05
C GLY A 78 -4.02 6.38 -4.93
N ALA A 79 -3.04 5.47 -4.88
CA ALA A 79 -1.94 5.49 -3.93
C ALA A 79 -1.10 6.77 -4.06
N GLY A 80 -0.71 7.13 -5.30
CA GLY A 80 0.02 8.38 -5.52
C GLY A 80 -0.77 9.65 -5.17
N ALA A 81 -2.09 9.65 -5.36
CA ALA A 81 -2.95 10.75 -4.91
C ALA A 81 -3.05 10.84 -3.37
N GLU A 82 -3.10 9.69 -2.68
CA GLU A 82 -3.08 9.62 -1.21
C GLU A 82 -1.76 10.17 -0.67
N GLN A 83 -0.63 9.76 -1.27
CA GLN A 83 0.71 10.21 -0.86
C GLN A 83 0.86 11.73 -0.96
N ILE A 84 0.29 12.37 -1.99
CA ILE A 84 0.25 13.84 -2.09
C ILE A 84 -0.53 14.44 -0.92
N GLY A 85 -1.72 13.91 -0.64
CA GLY A 85 -2.55 14.39 0.47
C GLY A 85 -1.84 14.26 1.81
N SER A 86 -1.20 13.11 2.05
CA SER A 86 -0.43 12.84 3.26
C SER A 86 0.78 13.79 3.39
N SER A 87 1.61 13.88 2.34
CA SER A 87 2.75 14.80 2.27
C SER A 87 2.36 16.26 2.57
N LEU A 88 1.30 16.77 1.94
CA LEU A 88 0.80 18.13 2.21
C LEU A 88 0.32 18.29 3.66
N GLY A 89 -0.36 17.28 4.21
CA GLY A 89 -0.76 17.25 5.62
C GLY A 89 0.43 17.36 6.56
N TYR A 90 1.50 16.59 6.32
CA TYR A 90 2.74 16.67 7.07
C TYR A 90 3.47 18.01 6.89
N THR A 91 3.52 18.57 5.68
CA THR A 91 4.08 19.91 5.43
C THR A 91 3.42 20.96 6.33
N VAL A 92 2.09 20.95 6.44
CA VAL A 92 1.34 21.89 7.28
C VAL A 92 1.57 21.62 8.76
N LYS A 93 1.48 20.34 9.18
CA LYS A 93 1.62 19.92 10.58
C LYS A 93 3.01 20.25 11.14
N GLU A 94 4.05 19.86 10.42
CA GLU A 94 5.44 20.03 10.83
C GLU A 94 6.02 21.40 10.42
N ARG A 95 5.24 22.21 9.68
CA ARG A 95 5.64 23.51 9.13
C ARG A 95 6.97 23.45 8.36
N SER A 96 7.19 22.35 7.65
CA SER A 96 8.43 22.09 6.91
C SER A 96 8.14 21.71 5.46
N LEU A 97 8.79 22.43 4.54
CA LEU A 97 8.70 22.16 3.10
C LEU A 97 9.42 20.87 2.68
N GLU A 98 10.19 20.24 3.59
CA GLU A 98 10.83 18.96 3.34
C GLU A 98 9.84 17.86 2.98
N TYR A 99 8.65 17.90 3.57
CA TYR A 99 7.57 16.94 3.36
C TYR A 99 6.71 17.21 2.12
N LEU A 100 7.03 18.24 1.32
CA LEU A 100 6.27 18.50 0.10
C LEU A 100 6.27 17.25 -0.81
N PRO A 101 5.14 16.95 -1.48
CA PRO A 101 5.06 15.83 -2.40
C PRO A 101 6.17 15.89 -3.45
N ARG A 102 6.86 14.77 -3.66
CA ARG A 102 7.96 14.66 -4.63
C ARG A 102 7.57 13.71 -5.74
N ARG A 103 7.84 14.10 -6.99
CA ARG A 103 7.60 13.25 -8.14
C ARG A 103 8.85 12.46 -8.50
N THR A 104 8.68 11.17 -8.75
CA THR A 104 9.65 10.30 -9.42
C THR A 104 9.76 10.69 -10.89
N SER A 105 10.98 10.96 -11.34
CA SER A 105 11.26 11.35 -12.73
C SER A 105 10.94 10.21 -13.71
N GLY A 106 10.35 10.54 -14.86
CA GLY A 106 10.00 9.55 -15.89
C GLY A 106 8.69 8.78 -15.65
N VAL A 107 8.03 8.98 -14.49
CA VAL A 107 6.74 8.36 -14.19
C VAL A 107 5.60 9.36 -14.45
N GLN A 108 4.58 8.93 -15.18
CA GLN A 108 3.41 9.75 -15.50
C GLN A 108 2.30 9.60 -14.46
N GLY A 109 1.33 10.52 -14.48
CA GLY A 109 0.16 10.45 -13.58
C GLY A 109 0.45 10.86 -12.14
N TRP A 110 -0.49 10.50 -11.27
CA TRP A 110 -0.46 10.65 -9.82
C TRP A 110 0.43 9.61 -9.16
N ARG A 111 0.53 8.40 -9.72
CA ARG A 111 1.43 7.35 -9.22
C ARG A 111 2.88 7.81 -9.13
N ALA A 112 3.28 8.79 -9.94
CA ALA A 112 4.62 9.38 -9.87
C ALA A 112 4.97 9.98 -8.50
N PHE A 113 3.99 10.25 -7.64
CA PHE A 113 4.22 10.77 -6.29
C PHE A 113 4.35 9.69 -5.22
N ASP A 114 4.07 8.43 -5.56
CA ASP A 114 4.19 7.30 -4.65
C ASP A 114 5.63 6.76 -4.63
N ASP A 115 6.00 6.06 -3.54
CA ASP A 115 7.31 5.42 -3.47
C ASP A 115 7.40 4.25 -4.47
N PRO A 116 8.53 4.07 -5.19
CA PRO A 116 8.69 2.93 -6.10
C PRO A 116 8.50 1.56 -5.43
N ALA A 117 8.93 1.38 -4.18
CA ALA A 117 8.75 0.14 -3.43
C ALA A 117 7.27 -0.10 -3.10
N ASP A 118 6.53 0.97 -2.83
CA ASP A 118 5.09 0.90 -2.55
C ASP A 118 4.31 0.48 -3.79
N GLN A 119 4.63 1.05 -4.96
CA GLN A 119 4.06 0.63 -6.24
C GLN A 119 4.35 -0.84 -6.56
N ILE A 120 5.56 -1.32 -6.26
CA ILE A 120 5.92 -2.74 -6.42
C ILE A 120 5.06 -3.61 -5.50
N GLY A 121 4.88 -3.23 -4.23
CA GLY A 121 4.00 -3.94 -3.29
C GLY A 121 2.55 -4.01 -3.78
N ILE A 122 2.01 -2.88 -4.25
CA ILE A 122 0.67 -2.82 -4.84
C ILE A 122 0.56 -3.76 -6.05
N GLN A 123 1.56 -3.76 -6.94
CA GLN A 123 1.58 -4.63 -8.11
C GLN A 123 1.61 -6.11 -7.74
N ILE A 124 2.39 -6.50 -6.73
CA ILE A 124 2.37 -7.88 -6.20
C ILE A 124 0.95 -8.26 -5.77
N GLY A 125 0.26 -7.39 -5.01
CA GLY A 125 -1.12 -7.63 -4.59
C GLY A 125 -2.10 -7.83 -5.75
N ILE A 126 -1.98 -7.00 -6.78
CA ILE A 126 -2.78 -7.10 -8.02
C ILE A 126 -2.53 -8.47 -8.69
N ASP A 127 -1.27 -8.86 -8.83
CA ASP A 127 -0.88 -10.09 -9.52
C ASP A 127 -1.32 -11.34 -8.75
N LEU A 128 -1.22 -11.31 -7.41
CA LEU A 128 -1.71 -12.36 -6.53
C LEU A 128 -3.23 -12.57 -6.69
N TRP A 129 -4.02 -11.50 -6.75
CA TRP A 129 -5.46 -11.63 -6.98
C TRP A 129 -5.77 -12.21 -8.35
N ASN A 130 -5.10 -11.72 -9.40
CA ASN A 130 -5.31 -12.19 -10.77
C ASN A 130 -4.91 -13.66 -10.96
N THR A 131 -3.92 -14.13 -10.21
CA THR A 131 -3.38 -15.49 -10.31
C THR A 131 -4.17 -16.48 -9.46
N TYR A 132 -4.38 -16.16 -8.18
CA TYR A 132 -4.90 -17.11 -7.19
C TYR A 132 -6.33 -16.79 -6.75
N ASN A 133 -6.77 -15.54 -6.85
CA ASN A 133 -8.08 -15.12 -6.33
C ASN A 133 -8.24 -15.64 -4.87
N LEU A 134 -9.44 -16.10 -4.49
CA LEU A 134 -9.70 -16.63 -3.14
C LEU A 134 -8.92 -17.89 -2.75
N THR A 135 -8.14 -18.51 -3.65
CA THR A 135 -7.29 -19.67 -3.30
C THR A 135 -5.88 -19.28 -2.88
N LEU A 136 -5.60 -17.98 -2.69
CA LEU A 136 -4.31 -17.47 -2.21
C LEU A 136 -3.89 -18.16 -0.90
N THR A 137 -2.63 -18.57 -0.84
CA THR A 137 -2.00 -19.10 0.36
C THR A 137 -0.89 -18.17 0.88
N PRO A 138 -0.49 -18.29 2.16
CA PRO A 138 0.67 -17.55 2.67
C PRO A 138 1.96 -17.81 1.89
N MET A 139 2.14 -19.03 1.36
CA MET A 139 3.35 -19.36 0.60
C MET A 139 3.40 -18.61 -0.73
N ASP A 140 2.26 -18.39 -1.37
CA ASP A 140 2.19 -17.61 -2.62
C ASP A 140 2.65 -16.16 -2.41
N ILE A 141 2.32 -15.57 -1.25
CA ILE A 141 2.75 -14.23 -0.87
C ILE A 141 4.27 -14.21 -0.68
N ILE A 142 4.81 -15.17 0.07
CA ILE A 142 6.26 -15.29 0.32
C ILE A 142 7.00 -15.45 -1.01
N ASP A 143 6.57 -16.38 -1.86
CA ASP A 143 7.15 -16.63 -3.19
C ASP A 143 7.15 -15.37 -4.06
N ALA A 144 6.05 -14.60 -4.05
CA ALA A 144 5.95 -13.38 -4.84
C ALA A 144 6.91 -12.28 -4.34
N ILE A 145 7.04 -12.13 -3.02
CA ILE A 145 7.94 -11.18 -2.39
C ILE A 145 9.40 -11.54 -2.67
N GLU A 146 9.79 -12.81 -2.50
CA GLU A 146 11.17 -13.27 -2.69
C GLU A 146 11.62 -13.17 -4.16
N ARG A 147 10.70 -13.30 -5.12
CA ARG A 147 10.99 -13.16 -6.56
C ARG A 147 11.04 -11.72 -7.03
N THR A 148 10.58 -10.76 -6.23
CA THR A 148 10.42 -9.37 -6.66
C THR A 148 11.43 -8.45 -5.96
N PRO A 149 12.49 -8.01 -6.67
CA PRO A 149 13.43 -7.06 -6.11
C PRO A 149 12.81 -5.65 -6.01
N GLY A 150 13.41 -4.78 -5.18
CA GLY A 150 13.03 -3.37 -5.08
C GLY A 150 12.00 -3.06 -3.99
N LEU A 151 11.58 -4.06 -3.21
CA LEU A 151 10.86 -3.84 -1.96
C LEU A 151 11.77 -3.25 -0.88
N ALA A 152 11.17 -2.55 0.09
CA ALA A 152 11.90 -1.96 1.21
C ALA A 152 12.36 -3.05 2.19
N ILE A 153 13.68 -3.31 2.22
CA ILE A 153 14.31 -4.36 3.01
C ILE A 153 15.51 -3.85 3.83
N ARG A 154 15.91 -4.62 4.85
CA ARG A 154 17.18 -4.47 5.57
C ARG A 154 17.84 -5.83 5.82
#